data_AF-A0A9W9LUS5-F1
#
_entry.id   AF-A0A9W9LUS5-F1
#
_cell.length_a   1.000
_cell.length_b   1.000
_cell.length_c   1.000
_cell.angle_alpha   90.00
_cell.angle_beta   90.00
_cell.angle_gamma   90.00
#
_symmetry.space_group_name_H-M   'P 1'
#
loop_
_entity.id
_entity.type
_entity.pdbx_description
1 polymer ?
#
loop_
_entity_poly.entity_id
_entity_poly.type
_entity_poly.pdbx_seq_one_letter_code
_entity_poly.pdbx_strand_id
1 'polypeptide(L)'
;MSGLRYRSWRALETLQHAAAFSQASRTRISPYQPSHLITKRAVTYSSTRSQSPTNTNSATSQAARTTSATSSPTSTSSPASRVSAPTPNRTTTDNISKSGLSDKPLELEAAPEEKIDWTRSFHGLSAEPFPKEAADILLAETDPEEVEIKPDGIVYLPEIKYRRILNRAFGPGGWGLVPRSESIVTPRTVTREYALVCNGRLVSVARGEQDYFSPDGIPTATEGCRSNALVRCCKDLGIASELWDPRWIRKYRAKYTREVFVEHIVNKKKTKIWTRKDDPVGYPWKETGSK
;
A
#
# COMPACT_ATOMS: atom_id res chain seq x y z
N MET A 1 9.48 21.76 -73.29
CA MET A 1 9.14 23.19 -73.12
C MET A 1 8.55 23.41 -71.73
N SER A 2 8.54 24.64 -71.23
CA SER A 2 8.02 25.04 -69.90
C SER A 2 6.52 24.75 -69.72
N GLY A 3 5.97 24.66 -68.50
CA GLY A 3 6.56 24.79 -67.16
C GLY A 3 5.48 25.07 -66.09
N LEU A 4 5.85 25.12 -64.80
CA LEU A 4 4.92 25.45 -63.71
C LEU A 4 4.33 26.86 -63.86
N ARG A 5 3.06 27.04 -63.48
CA ARG A 5 2.57 28.31 -62.90
C ARG A 5 1.58 28.08 -61.76
N TYR A 6 1.96 28.54 -60.56
CA TYR A 6 1.02 28.92 -59.51
C TYR A 6 0.09 30.05 -59.99
N ARG A 7 -1.13 30.10 -59.46
CA ARG A 7 -1.82 31.37 -59.13
C ARG A 7 -2.61 31.23 -57.83
N SER A 8 -2.11 31.88 -56.79
CA SER A 8 -2.88 32.29 -55.61
C SER A 8 -3.69 33.56 -55.91
N TRP A 9 -4.78 33.81 -55.18
CA TRP A 9 -5.19 35.17 -54.78
C TRP A 9 -5.85 35.12 -53.38
N ARG A 10 -5.57 36.15 -52.57
CA ARG A 10 -6.31 36.54 -51.35
C ARG A 10 -7.31 37.66 -51.76
N ALA A 11 -8.15 38.31 -50.93
CA ALA A 11 -8.33 38.37 -49.47
C ALA A 11 -9.77 38.90 -49.15
N LEU A 12 -9.95 39.47 -47.94
CA LEU A 12 -11.08 40.27 -47.42
C LEU A 12 -12.27 39.43 -46.91
N GLU A 13 -12.76 39.53 -45.65
CA GLU A 13 -13.03 40.65 -44.71
C GLU A 13 -14.33 41.43 -45.04
N THR A 14 -15.20 41.85 -44.12
CA THR A 14 -15.52 41.54 -42.68
C THR A 14 -16.97 42.07 -42.38
N LEU A 15 -17.46 42.02 -41.12
CA LEU A 15 -18.60 42.81 -40.56
C LEU A 15 -20.04 42.39 -41.01
N GLN A 16 -21.14 42.56 -40.25
CA GLN A 16 -21.36 42.58 -38.77
C GLN A 16 -22.88 42.47 -38.41
N HIS A 17 -23.20 41.98 -37.20
CA HIS A 17 -24.37 42.30 -36.34
C HIS A 17 -25.83 41.86 -36.63
N ALA A 18 -26.61 41.84 -35.52
CA ALA A 18 -28.07 41.63 -35.31
C ALA A 18 -28.61 40.19 -35.44
N ALA A 19 -29.19 39.46 -34.45
CA ALA A 19 -29.57 39.61 -33.02
C ALA A 19 -31.11 39.61 -32.70
N ALA A 20 -31.61 38.45 -32.25
CA ALA A 20 -32.81 38.27 -31.40
C ALA A 20 -32.74 36.88 -30.73
N PHE A 21 -32.55 36.76 -29.41
CA PHE A 21 -33.58 36.74 -28.34
C PHE A 21 -34.54 35.54 -28.35
N SER A 22 -34.30 34.60 -27.43
CA SER A 22 -35.34 33.91 -26.64
C SER A 22 -34.76 33.56 -25.26
N GLN A 23 -35.61 33.44 -24.24
CA GLN A 23 -35.21 33.33 -22.83
C GLN A 23 -35.57 31.96 -22.23
N ALA A 24 -34.74 31.45 -21.32
CA ALA A 24 -35.10 30.36 -20.42
C ALA A 24 -34.54 30.60 -19.00
N SER A 25 -35.44 30.49 -18.03
CA SER A 25 -35.33 30.77 -16.59
C SER A 25 -34.04 30.35 -15.87
N ARG A 26 -33.49 31.26 -15.04
CA ARG A 26 -32.49 30.93 -14.02
C ARG A 26 -33.16 30.42 -12.73
N THR A 27 -32.78 29.24 -12.25
CA THR A 27 -32.89 28.89 -10.82
C THR A 27 -31.58 29.23 -10.10
N ARG A 28 -31.65 29.71 -8.85
CA ARG A 28 -30.47 29.95 -8.02
C ARG A 28 -30.21 28.73 -7.14
N ILE A 29 -28.98 28.24 -7.13
CA ILE A 29 -28.47 27.30 -6.11
C ILE A 29 -27.24 27.94 -5.46
N SER A 30 -27.13 27.82 -4.14
CA SER A 30 -26.08 28.44 -3.32
C SER A 30 -24.76 27.65 -3.40
N PRO A 31 -23.58 28.29 -3.41
CA PRO A 31 -22.31 27.57 -3.44
C PRO A 31 -22.01 26.92 -2.07
N TYR A 32 -22.14 25.59 -2.00
CA TYR A 32 -21.64 24.79 -0.88
C TYR A 32 -20.17 24.45 -1.13
N GLN A 33 -19.25 24.90 -0.27
CA GLN A 33 -17.84 24.46 -0.36
C GLN A 33 -17.67 23.06 0.26
N PRO A 34 -17.11 22.08 -0.47
CA PRO A 34 -16.59 20.86 0.15
C PRO A 34 -15.24 21.15 0.81
N SER A 35 -15.20 21.19 2.14
CA SER A 35 -13.97 21.31 2.92
C SER A 35 -13.18 19.99 2.88
N HIS A 36 -12.34 19.83 1.86
CA HIS A 36 -11.47 18.66 1.69
C HIS A 36 -10.38 18.59 2.77
N LEU A 37 -10.74 18.02 3.93
CA LEU A 37 -9.80 17.58 4.96
C LEU A 37 -8.98 16.38 4.45
N ILE A 38 -7.93 16.66 3.69
CA ILE A 38 -6.93 15.67 3.29
C ILE A 38 -6.07 15.33 4.52
N THR A 39 -6.51 14.34 5.29
CA THR A 39 -5.70 13.71 6.34
C THR A 39 -4.50 13.02 5.69
N LYS A 40 -3.38 13.73 5.54
CA LYS A 40 -2.10 13.18 5.04
C LYS A 40 -1.59 12.12 6.03
N ARG A 41 -1.97 10.86 5.78
CA ARG A 41 -1.57 9.70 6.60
C ARG A 41 -0.06 9.46 6.44
N ALA A 42 0.72 9.92 7.42
CA ALA A 42 2.18 9.80 7.39
C ALA A 42 2.60 8.32 7.53
N VAL A 43 3.15 7.75 6.47
CA VAL A 43 3.65 6.36 6.46
C VAL A 43 5.16 6.37 6.71
N THR A 44 5.55 6.26 7.97
CA THR A 44 6.96 6.27 8.40
C THR A 44 7.65 4.94 8.08
N TYR A 45 8.29 4.86 6.91
CA TYR A 45 9.18 3.76 6.56
C TYR A 45 10.58 3.94 7.17
N SER A 46 10.93 3.12 8.15
CA SER A 46 12.29 3.07 8.73
C SER A 46 13.18 2.10 7.97
N SER A 47 14.31 2.58 7.43
CA SER A 47 15.35 1.73 6.85
C SER A 47 16.23 1.10 7.93
N THR A 48 16.24 -0.23 8.05
CA THR A 48 17.09 -0.97 8.98
C THR A 48 18.49 -1.22 8.41
N ARG A 49 19.50 -0.60 9.00
CA ARG A 49 20.92 -0.89 8.75
C ARG A 49 21.35 -2.09 9.61
N SER A 50 21.80 -3.17 8.98
CA SER A 50 22.20 -4.40 9.68
C SER A 50 23.43 -4.19 10.58
N GLN A 51 23.33 -4.64 11.84
CA GLN A 51 24.45 -4.92 12.73
C GLN A 51 24.15 -6.17 13.55
N SER A 52 25.15 -7.03 13.74
CA SER A 52 24.99 -8.37 14.35
C SER A 52 25.08 -8.30 15.88
N PRO A 53 24.22 -9.02 16.64
CA PRO A 53 24.33 -9.10 18.09
C PRO A 53 25.31 -10.21 18.54
N THR A 54 26.14 -9.90 19.54
CA THR A 54 26.88 -10.89 20.33
C THR A 54 26.12 -11.21 21.62
N ASN A 55 25.98 -12.49 21.95
CA ASN A 55 25.28 -12.95 23.17
C ASN A 55 26.09 -12.74 24.45
N THR A 56 25.38 -12.41 25.54
CA THR A 56 25.75 -12.82 26.91
C THR A 56 24.49 -13.08 27.73
N ASN A 57 24.43 -14.24 28.38
CA ASN A 57 23.35 -14.62 29.30
C ASN A 57 23.64 -14.11 30.72
N SER A 58 22.59 -13.94 31.54
CA SER A 58 22.68 -14.23 32.97
C SER A 58 21.30 -14.49 33.60
N ALA A 59 21.29 -15.22 34.71
CA ALA A 59 20.07 -15.68 35.40
C ALA A 59 19.42 -14.55 36.25
N THR A 60 18.25 -14.70 36.88
CA THR A 60 18.00 -15.61 38.02
C THR A 60 16.49 -15.77 38.29
N SER A 61 16.07 -16.87 38.93
CA SER A 61 14.70 -17.11 39.37
C SER A 61 14.64 -17.53 40.85
N GLN A 62 13.61 -17.11 41.57
CA GLN A 62 13.26 -17.60 42.92
C GLN A 62 11.73 -17.73 43.07
N ALA A 63 11.27 -18.48 44.07
CA ALA A 63 9.89 -18.98 44.15
C ALA A 63 9.37 -19.25 45.58
N ALA A 64 8.03 -19.27 45.73
CA ALA A 64 7.24 -19.88 46.81
C ALA A 64 5.84 -20.23 46.21
N ARG A 65 5.09 -21.31 46.52
CA ARG A 65 4.70 -21.98 47.79
C ARG A 65 3.89 -21.07 48.73
N THR A 66 2.77 -21.44 49.36
CA THR A 66 1.89 -22.65 49.43
C THR A 66 0.47 -22.16 49.93
N THR A 67 -0.66 -22.88 50.03
CA THR A 67 -1.00 -24.14 50.75
C THR A 67 -2.40 -24.72 50.36
N SER A 68 -2.65 -25.96 50.80
CA SER A 68 -3.90 -26.77 50.95
C SER A 68 -4.94 -26.25 51.98
N ALA A 69 -6.17 -26.79 52.20
CA ALA A 69 -7.11 -27.63 51.42
C ALA A 69 -8.48 -27.88 52.15
N THR A 70 -9.51 -28.36 51.42
CA THR A 70 -10.63 -29.29 51.77
C THR A 70 -11.52 -29.14 53.04
N SER A 71 -12.85 -29.02 52.85
CA SER A 71 -13.91 -29.94 53.41
C SER A 71 -15.37 -29.53 53.03
N SER A 72 -16.34 -30.43 53.22
CA SER A 72 -17.79 -30.34 52.83
C SER A 72 -18.62 -31.28 53.73
N PRO A 73 -19.99 -31.28 53.80
CA PRO A 73 -20.99 -31.33 52.69
C PRO A 73 -22.05 -30.17 52.78
N THR A 74 -23.38 -30.17 52.51
CA THR A 74 -24.46 -31.21 52.36
C THR A 74 -25.72 -30.68 51.61
N SER A 75 -26.74 -31.54 51.48
CA SER A 75 -28.15 -31.39 51.00
C SER A 75 -28.89 -30.06 51.27
N THR A 76 -29.81 -29.56 50.41
CA THR A 76 -31.09 -30.22 50.01
C THR A 76 -31.76 -29.53 48.78
N SER A 77 -32.61 -30.27 48.05
CA SER A 77 -33.69 -29.85 47.09
C SER A 77 -33.37 -29.04 45.80
N SER A 78 -33.91 -29.55 44.69
CA SER A 78 -33.99 -28.97 43.32
C SER A 78 -35.36 -28.25 43.10
N PRO A 79 -35.70 -27.64 41.93
CA PRO A 79 -34.96 -27.52 40.65
C PRO A 79 -34.97 -26.09 40.04
N ALA A 80 -34.82 -26.01 38.70
CA ALA A 80 -34.93 -24.83 37.81
C ALA A 80 -33.67 -23.92 37.69
N SER A 81 -32.72 -24.37 36.85
CA SER A 81 -31.45 -23.70 36.57
C SER A 81 -31.60 -22.38 35.78
N ARG A 82 -31.47 -21.23 36.45
CA ARG A 82 -31.18 -19.96 35.77
C ARG A 82 -29.67 -19.91 35.49
N VAL A 83 -29.26 -19.83 34.21
CA VAL A 83 -27.84 -19.87 33.82
C VAL A 83 -27.15 -18.52 34.10
N SER A 84 -26.85 -18.27 35.38
CA SER A 84 -26.00 -17.17 35.84
C SER A 84 -24.52 -17.59 35.78
N ALA A 85 -24.04 -17.99 34.61
CA ALA A 85 -22.61 -18.19 34.39
C ALA A 85 -21.92 -16.81 34.36
N PRO A 86 -20.92 -16.54 35.23
CA PRO A 86 -20.22 -15.27 35.19
C PRO A 86 -19.42 -15.15 33.89
N THR A 87 -19.55 -14.01 33.21
CA THR A 87 -18.72 -13.68 32.04
C THR A 87 -17.24 -13.85 32.42
N PRO A 88 -16.44 -14.65 31.69
CA PRO A 88 -15.03 -14.78 32.01
C PRO A 88 -14.32 -13.44 31.79
N ASN A 89 -13.96 -12.75 32.87
CA ASN A 89 -13.09 -11.56 32.86
C ASN A 89 -11.63 -11.94 32.56
N ARG A 90 -11.41 -12.72 31.49
CA ARG A 90 -10.11 -12.88 30.85
C ARG A 90 -9.93 -11.69 29.91
N THR A 91 -8.91 -10.88 30.15
CA THR A 91 -8.45 -9.84 29.23
C THR A 91 -8.32 -10.42 27.82
N THR A 92 -9.24 -10.06 26.92
CA THR A 92 -9.54 -10.82 25.70
C THR A 92 -8.60 -10.48 24.54
N THR A 93 -7.31 -10.38 24.84
CA THR A 93 -6.20 -10.27 23.88
C THR A 93 -5.00 -10.98 24.48
N ASP A 94 -4.82 -12.26 24.14
CA ASP A 94 -3.49 -12.86 24.23
C ASP A 94 -2.56 -12.05 23.29
N ASN A 95 -1.29 -11.85 23.69
CA ASN A 95 -0.41 -10.95 22.96
C ASN A 95 -0.07 -11.54 21.58
N ILE A 96 -0.60 -10.94 20.51
CA ILE A 96 -0.48 -11.37 19.11
C ILE A 96 0.99 -11.58 18.68
N SER A 97 1.93 -10.81 19.24
CA SER A 97 3.37 -10.98 19.00
C SER A 97 3.99 -12.26 19.60
N LYS A 98 3.21 -13.03 20.38
CA LYS A 98 3.58 -14.34 20.97
C LYS A 98 2.70 -15.49 20.48
N SER A 99 1.42 -15.25 20.21
CA SER A 99 0.49 -16.27 19.71
C SER A 99 0.49 -16.42 18.19
N GLY A 100 1.00 -15.43 17.45
CA GLY A 100 0.75 -15.30 16.02
C GLY A 100 -0.66 -14.77 15.73
N LEU A 101 -1.01 -14.72 14.44
CA LEU A 101 -2.31 -14.31 13.93
C LEU A 101 -3.27 -15.48 13.67
N SER A 102 -2.78 -16.73 13.66
CA SER A 102 -3.54 -17.94 13.35
C SER A 102 -4.30 -17.89 12.02
N ASP A 103 -3.78 -17.09 11.07
CA ASP A 103 -4.47 -16.73 9.83
C ASP A 103 -3.97 -17.54 8.61
N LYS A 104 -3.40 -18.72 8.87
CA LYS A 104 -3.02 -19.72 7.86
C LYS A 104 -4.18 -19.95 6.87
N PRO A 105 -3.94 -20.00 5.55
CA PRO A 105 -4.99 -20.35 4.60
C PRO A 105 -5.62 -21.72 4.92
N LEU A 106 -6.95 -21.80 4.81
CA LEU A 106 -7.71 -22.99 5.19
C LEU A 106 -7.33 -24.20 4.34
N GLU A 107 -7.07 -25.32 4.99
CA GLU A 107 -6.89 -26.62 4.33
C GLU A 107 -8.26 -27.23 4.06
N LEU A 108 -8.61 -27.31 2.78
CA LEU A 108 -9.87 -27.89 2.31
C LEU A 108 -9.69 -29.38 2.06
N GLU A 109 -10.34 -30.21 2.87
CA GLU A 109 -10.58 -31.64 2.59
C GLU A 109 -11.38 -31.75 1.28
N ALA A 110 -10.70 -32.05 0.17
CA ALA A 110 -11.24 -31.82 -1.17
C ALA A 110 -12.22 -32.91 -1.62
N ALA A 111 -13.50 -32.55 -1.72
CA ALA A 111 -14.44 -33.23 -2.60
C ALA A 111 -14.13 -32.88 -4.08
N PRO A 112 -14.36 -33.79 -5.06
CA PRO A 112 -13.88 -33.65 -6.43
C PRO A 112 -14.76 -32.72 -7.29
N GLU A 113 -14.76 -31.42 -6.99
CA GLU A 113 -15.19 -30.35 -7.90
C GLU A 113 -13.97 -29.49 -8.30
N GLU A 114 -13.98 -28.94 -9.52
CA GLU A 114 -12.81 -28.36 -10.21
C GLU A 114 -12.36 -26.97 -9.69
N LYS A 115 -12.26 -26.81 -8.36
CA LYS A 115 -11.96 -25.54 -7.70
C LYS A 115 -10.45 -25.39 -7.46
N ILE A 116 -9.85 -24.38 -8.12
CA ILE A 116 -8.42 -24.09 -8.03
C ILE A 116 -8.05 -23.58 -6.63
N ASP A 117 -7.23 -24.34 -5.89
CA ASP A 117 -6.60 -23.88 -4.66
C ASP A 117 -5.48 -22.85 -4.97
N TRP A 118 -5.84 -21.57 -4.96
CA TRP A 118 -4.89 -20.47 -5.14
C TRP A 118 -3.83 -20.34 -4.02
N THR A 119 -4.00 -21.03 -2.88
CA THR A 119 -3.04 -21.01 -1.77
C THR A 119 -1.79 -21.85 -2.07
N ARG A 120 -1.89 -22.84 -2.98
CA ARG A 120 -0.79 -23.73 -3.38
C ARG A 120 -0.55 -23.78 -4.90
N SER A 121 -1.59 -23.71 -5.71
CA SER A 121 -1.53 -23.88 -7.17
C SER A 121 -0.69 -22.83 -7.91
N PHE A 122 -0.21 -23.19 -9.10
CA PHE A 122 0.44 -22.31 -10.07
C PHE A 122 -0.40 -22.14 -11.36
N HIS A 123 -1.70 -22.41 -11.30
CA HIS A 123 -2.62 -22.40 -12.45
C HIS A 123 -2.52 -21.11 -13.29
N GLY A 124 -2.40 -21.28 -14.61
CA GLY A 124 -2.40 -20.18 -15.57
C GLY A 124 -1.09 -19.40 -15.69
N LEU A 125 -0.09 -19.66 -14.82
CA LEU A 125 1.21 -18.99 -14.90
C LEU A 125 1.90 -19.34 -16.21
N SER A 126 2.31 -18.33 -16.97
CA SER A 126 2.96 -18.46 -18.29
C SER A 126 2.15 -19.26 -19.35
N ALA A 127 0.85 -19.47 -19.16
CA ALA A 127 0.03 -20.24 -20.10
C ALA A 127 -0.26 -19.48 -21.41
N GLU A 128 -0.54 -18.18 -21.31
CA GLU A 128 -0.73 -17.25 -22.43
C GLU A 128 -0.46 -15.81 -21.98
N PRO A 129 -0.09 -14.88 -22.91
CA PRO A 129 -0.02 -13.46 -22.61
C PRO A 129 -1.41 -12.88 -22.25
N PHE A 130 -1.44 -11.66 -21.73
CA PHE A 130 -2.69 -10.91 -21.60
C PHE A 130 -3.13 -10.30 -22.94
N PRO A 131 -4.43 -10.02 -23.14
CA PRO A 131 -4.91 -9.31 -24.33
C PRO A 131 -4.17 -7.99 -24.55
N LYS A 132 -3.98 -7.61 -25.83
CA LYS A 132 -3.15 -6.44 -26.19
C LYS A 132 -3.57 -5.16 -25.47
N GLU A 133 -4.87 -4.91 -25.34
CA GLU A 133 -5.41 -3.73 -24.64
C GLU A 133 -4.96 -3.64 -23.18
N ALA A 134 -4.89 -4.79 -22.48
CA ALA A 134 -4.34 -4.86 -21.13
C ALA A 134 -2.82 -4.67 -21.13
N ALA A 135 -2.10 -5.31 -22.06
CA ALA A 135 -0.64 -5.16 -22.17
C ALA A 135 -0.21 -3.71 -22.46
N ASP A 136 -0.89 -3.02 -23.38
CA ASP A 136 -0.68 -1.61 -23.73
C ASP A 136 -0.93 -0.68 -22.52
N ILE A 137 -1.79 -1.08 -21.56
CA ILE A 137 -2.04 -0.34 -20.30
C ILE A 137 -0.98 -0.65 -19.23
N LEU A 138 -0.55 -1.91 -19.13
CA LEU A 138 0.42 -2.37 -18.12
C LEU A 138 1.86 -1.91 -18.41
N LEU A 139 2.20 -1.79 -19.70
CA LEU A 139 3.52 -1.40 -20.21
C LEU A 139 3.61 0.10 -20.56
N ALA A 140 2.58 0.89 -20.24
CA ALA A 140 2.57 2.33 -20.47
C ALA A 140 3.65 3.04 -19.64
N GLU A 141 4.24 4.11 -20.20
CA GLU A 141 5.24 4.95 -19.51
C GLU A 141 4.66 5.55 -18.22
N THR A 142 5.52 5.68 -17.21
CA THR A 142 5.14 6.19 -15.88
C THR A 142 5.08 7.71 -15.92
N ASP A 143 3.91 8.29 -15.65
CA ASP A 143 3.76 9.74 -15.52
C ASP A 143 4.72 10.28 -14.43
N PRO A 144 5.70 11.14 -14.78
CA PRO A 144 6.64 11.71 -13.82
C PRO A 144 5.98 12.53 -12.71
N GLU A 145 4.78 13.09 -12.94
CA GLU A 145 4.04 13.83 -11.91
C GLU A 145 3.30 12.91 -10.93
N GLU A 146 3.19 11.61 -11.22
CA GLU A 146 2.69 10.60 -10.29
C GLU A 146 3.80 9.98 -9.42
N VAL A 147 5.08 10.26 -9.69
CA VAL A 147 6.23 9.64 -9.01
C VAL A 147 6.73 10.49 -7.83
N GLU A 148 6.89 9.83 -6.69
CA GLU A 148 7.36 10.42 -5.44
C GLU A 148 8.85 10.14 -5.19
N ILE A 149 9.45 10.91 -4.27
CA ILE A 149 10.81 10.64 -3.77
C ILE A 149 10.85 10.67 -2.24
N LYS A 150 11.46 9.65 -1.65
CA LYS A 150 11.73 9.59 -0.20
C LYS A 150 12.90 10.52 0.17
N PRO A 151 13.01 10.98 1.44
CA PRO A 151 14.13 11.81 1.90
C PRO A 151 15.52 11.20 1.69
N ASP A 152 15.61 9.87 1.60
CA ASP A 152 16.84 9.09 1.31
C ASP A 152 17.27 9.11 -0.17
N GLY A 153 16.40 9.60 -1.08
CA GLY A 153 16.63 9.65 -2.52
C GLY A 153 16.05 8.48 -3.33
N ILE A 154 15.33 7.56 -2.70
CA ILE A 154 14.62 6.47 -3.38
C ILE A 154 13.34 7.01 -4.01
N VAL A 155 13.21 6.86 -5.33
CA VAL A 155 11.97 7.16 -6.06
C VAL A 155 10.97 6.02 -5.94
N TYR A 156 9.68 6.32 -5.89
CA TYR A 156 8.62 5.31 -5.84
C TYR A 156 7.32 5.82 -6.46
N LEU A 157 6.54 4.93 -7.06
CA LEU A 157 5.17 5.20 -7.45
C LEU A 157 4.24 4.87 -6.26
N PRO A 158 3.29 5.74 -5.86
CA PRO A 158 2.36 5.43 -4.78
C PRO A 158 1.49 4.21 -5.06
N GLU A 159 1.27 3.38 -4.04
CA GLU A 159 0.54 2.10 -4.12
C GLU A 159 -0.84 2.20 -4.80
N ILE A 160 -1.58 3.30 -4.56
CA ILE A 160 -2.88 3.56 -5.18
C ILE A 160 -2.81 3.66 -6.71
N LYS A 161 -1.68 4.07 -7.29
CA LYS A 161 -1.50 4.16 -8.75
C LYS A 161 -1.46 2.76 -9.37
N TYR A 162 -0.73 1.82 -8.77
CA TYR A 162 -0.73 0.41 -9.18
C TYR A 162 -2.15 -0.17 -9.19
N ARG A 163 -2.95 0.06 -8.14
CA ARG A 163 -4.37 -0.37 -8.09
C ARG A 163 -5.21 0.25 -9.21
N ARG A 164 -4.97 1.51 -9.58
CA ARG A 164 -5.62 2.17 -10.72
C ARG A 164 -5.21 1.56 -12.06
N ILE A 165 -3.94 1.20 -12.23
CA ILE A 165 -3.44 0.55 -13.45
C ILE A 165 -4.03 -0.87 -13.58
N LEU A 166 -4.07 -1.66 -12.50
CA LEU A 166 -4.72 -2.98 -12.49
C LEU A 166 -6.23 -2.87 -12.79
N ASN A 167 -6.93 -1.90 -12.19
CA ASN A 167 -8.35 -1.64 -12.48
C ASN A 167 -8.59 -1.18 -13.94
N ARG A 168 -7.62 -0.53 -14.60
CA ARG A 168 -7.69 -0.16 -16.02
C ARG A 168 -7.41 -1.36 -16.93
N ALA A 169 -6.44 -2.21 -16.58
CA ALA A 169 -6.00 -3.33 -17.41
C ALA A 169 -6.92 -4.57 -17.31
N PHE A 170 -7.51 -4.83 -16.14
CA PHE A 170 -8.28 -6.04 -15.86
C PHE A 170 -9.73 -5.77 -15.40
N GLY A 171 -10.07 -4.51 -15.12
CA GLY A 171 -11.34 -4.14 -14.50
C GLY A 171 -11.41 -4.41 -12.99
N PRO A 172 -12.31 -3.74 -12.24
CA PRO A 172 -12.59 -4.08 -10.84
C PRO A 172 -13.08 -5.53 -10.73
N GLY A 173 -12.47 -6.33 -9.87
CA GLY A 173 -12.78 -7.76 -9.71
C GLY A 173 -12.02 -8.70 -10.67
N GLY A 174 -11.41 -8.18 -11.74
CA GLY A 174 -10.54 -8.96 -12.63
C GLY A 174 -9.18 -9.33 -12.03
N TRP A 175 -8.85 -8.86 -10.82
CA TRP A 175 -7.60 -9.15 -10.14
C TRP A 175 -7.75 -9.23 -8.61
N GLY A 176 -6.83 -9.91 -7.95
CA GLY A 176 -6.78 -10.00 -6.49
C GLY A 176 -5.46 -10.51 -5.93
N LEU A 177 -5.19 -10.21 -4.65
CA LEU A 177 -4.11 -10.82 -3.87
C LEU A 177 -4.65 -11.96 -3.00
N VAL A 178 -4.11 -13.15 -3.19
CA VAL A 178 -4.39 -14.34 -2.38
C VAL A 178 -3.25 -14.56 -1.36
N PRO A 179 -3.54 -14.73 -0.07
CA PRO A 179 -2.52 -15.11 0.91
C PRO A 179 -2.03 -16.55 0.68
N ARG A 180 -0.71 -16.73 0.62
CA ARG A 180 -0.05 -18.03 0.40
C ARG A 180 0.50 -18.64 1.69
N SER A 181 0.92 -17.81 2.65
CA SER A 181 1.38 -18.24 3.97
C SER A 181 0.46 -17.76 5.09
N GLU A 182 0.67 -18.25 6.31
CA GLU A 182 0.31 -17.54 7.54
C GLU A 182 1.13 -16.23 7.66
N SER A 183 0.61 -15.25 8.40
CA SER A 183 1.29 -13.99 8.70
C SER A 183 2.30 -14.15 9.83
N ILE A 184 3.59 -14.00 9.52
CA ILE A 184 4.67 -14.07 10.51
C ILE A 184 4.79 -12.70 11.19
N VAL A 185 4.43 -12.65 12.47
CA VAL A 185 4.59 -11.47 13.33
C VAL A 185 5.89 -11.60 14.14
N THR A 186 6.86 -10.74 13.84
CA THR A 186 8.06 -10.56 14.67
C THR A 186 7.90 -9.30 15.54
N PRO A 187 8.66 -9.10 16.62
CA PRO A 187 8.51 -7.93 17.52
C PRO A 187 8.64 -6.53 16.87
N ARG A 188 9.04 -6.46 15.60
CA ARG A 188 9.26 -5.22 14.83
C ARG A 188 8.59 -5.21 13.45
N THR A 189 8.31 -6.36 12.84
CA THR A 189 7.85 -6.42 11.44
C THR A 189 6.84 -7.55 11.22
N VAL A 190 5.82 -7.31 10.41
CA VAL A 190 4.88 -8.33 9.92
C VAL A 190 5.28 -8.70 8.49
N THR A 191 5.41 -10.00 8.19
CA THR A 191 5.72 -10.48 6.84
C THR A 191 4.84 -11.66 6.43
N ARG A 192 4.43 -11.69 5.15
CA ARG A 192 3.53 -12.72 4.60
C ARG A 192 3.74 -12.88 3.10
N GLU A 193 3.58 -14.10 2.61
CA GLU A 193 3.57 -14.38 1.16
C GLU A 193 2.18 -14.21 0.55
N TYR A 194 2.12 -13.57 -0.61
CA TYR A 194 0.91 -13.40 -1.41
C TYR A 194 1.16 -13.77 -2.87
N ALA A 195 0.13 -14.29 -3.52
CA ALA A 195 0.05 -14.44 -4.97
C ALA A 195 -0.83 -13.33 -5.57
N LEU A 196 -0.40 -12.72 -6.67
CA LEU A 196 -1.25 -11.90 -7.53
C LEU A 196 -1.90 -12.79 -8.57
N VAL A 197 -3.23 -12.76 -8.62
CA VAL A 197 -4.06 -13.45 -9.62
C VAL A 197 -4.76 -12.38 -10.47
N CYS A 198 -4.72 -12.53 -11.80
CA CYS A 198 -5.38 -11.64 -12.75
C CYS A 198 -6.08 -12.47 -13.83
N ASN A 199 -7.34 -12.18 -14.14
CA ASN A 199 -8.20 -12.89 -15.09
C ASN A 199 -8.08 -14.43 -14.99
N GLY A 200 -8.20 -14.96 -13.77
CA GLY A 200 -8.15 -16.40 -13.50
C GLY A 200 -6.77 -17.07 -13.63
N ARG A 201 -5.67 -16.31 -13.73
CA ARG A 201 -4.29 -16.81 -13.85
C ARG A 201 -3.40 -16.31 -12.72
N LEU A 202 -2.51 -17.15 -12.21
CA LEU A 202 -1.39 -16.70 -11.38
C LEU A 202 -0.43 -15.84 -12.21
N VAL A 203 -0.09 -14.67 -11.68
CA VAL A 203 0.86 -13.72 -12.29
C VAL A 203 2.23 -13.79 -11.63
N SER A 204 2.26 -13.65 -10.30
CA SER A 204 3.49 -13.55 -9.50
C SER A 204 3.22 -13.96 -8.05
N VAL A 205 4.26 -14.43 -7.35
CA VAL A 205 4.25 -14.67 -5.91
C VAL A 205 5.33 -13.80 -5.26
N ALA A 206 4.95 -12.97 -4.29
CA ALA A 206 5.88 -12.12 -3.55
C ALA A 206 5.62 -12.14 -2.04
N ARG A 207 6.69 -12.06 -1.26
CA ARG A 207 6.64 -11.81 0.17
C ARG A 207 6.57 -10.30 0.43
N GLY A 208 5.50 -9.88 1.09
CA GLY A 208 5.35 -8.53 1.63
C GLY A 208 5.94 -8.44 3.04
N GLU A 209 6.32 -7.23 3.42
CA GLU A 209 6.84 -6.91 4.76
C GLU A 209 6.47 -5.48 5.17
N GLN A 210 6.31 -5.24 6.47
CA GLN A 210 6.01 -3.92 7.02
C GLN A 210 6.44 -3.79 8.49
N ASP A 211 7.35 -2.85 8.75
CA ASP A 211 7.81 -2.48 10.09
C ASP A 211 6.71 -1.78 10.90
N TYR A 212 6.72 -1.99 12.22
CA TYR A 212 5.89 -1.35 13.23
C TYR A 212 6.69 -1.06 14.52
N PHE A 213 6.14 -0.22 15.41
CA PHE A 213 6.84 0.26 16.62
C PHE A 213 6.17 -0.10 17.95
N SER A 214 4.86 -0.39 17.95
CA SER A 214 4.12 -0.96 19.10
C SER A 214 3.19 -2.08 18.62
N PRO A 215 2.78 -3.03 19.49
CA PRO A 215 1.86 -4.11 19.11
C PRO A 215 0.52 -3.61 18.54
N ASP A 216 0.04 -2.44 18.98
CA ASP A 216 -1.17 -1.78 18.47
C ASP A 216 -1.06 -1.41 16.99
N GLY A 217 0.17 -1.32 16.46
CA GLY A 217 0.47 -1.12 15.05
C GLY A 217 0.28 -2.36 14.18
N ILE A 218 0.18 -3.58 14.73
CA ILE A 218 0.11 -4.85 13.97
C ILE A 218 -1.01 -4.85 12.91
N PRO A 219 -2.26 -4.36 13.16
CA PRO A 219 -3.30 -4.31 12.14
C PRO A 219 -2.94 -3.39 10.97
N THR A 220 -2.31 -2.24 11.23
CA THR A 220 -1.81 -1.33 10.17
C THR A 220 -0.61 -1.95 9.44
N ALA A 221 0.23 -2.71 10.16
CA ALA A 221 1.36 -3.42 9.57
C ALA A 221 0.90 -4.55 8.62
N THR A 222 -0.17 -5.26 8.96
CA THR A 222 -0.72 -6.34 8.13
C THR A 222 -1.24 -5.82 6.78
N GLU A 223 -1.96 -4.69 6.77
CA GLU A 223 -2.39 -4.03 5.52
C GLU A 223 -1.20 -3.43 4.73
N GLY A 224 -0.21 -2.85 5.42
CA GLY A 224 1.02 -2.37 4.77
C GLY A 224 1.84 -3.51 4.14
N CYS A 225 1.90 -4.68 4.78
CA CYS A 225 2.53 -5.90 4.28
C CYS A 225 1.81 -6.41 3.01
N ARG A 226 0.47 -6.46 3.00
CA ARG A 226 -0.34 -6.78 1.82
C ARG A 226 -0.08 -5.82 0.66
N SER A 227 0.02 -4.53 0.97
CA SER A 227 0.29 -3.46 0.00
C SER A 227 1.73 -3.52 -0.56
N ASN A 228 2.71 -3.89 0.28
CA ASN A 228 4.09 -4.14 -0.12
C ASN A 228 4.20 -5.33 -1.10
N ALA A 229 3.46 -6.42 -0.84
CA ALA A 229 3.40 -7.56 -1.76
C ALA A 229 2.76 -7.20 -3.11
N LEU A 230 1.73 -6.34 -3.12
CA LEU A 230 1.06 -5.91 -4.35
C LEU A 230 2.03 -5.26 -5.33
N VAL A 231 2.76 -4.23 -4.88
CA VAL A 231 3.67 -3.47 -5.76
C VAL A 231 4.87 -4.30 -6.22
N ARG A 232 5.25 -5.33 -5.46
CA ARG A 232 6.27 -6.32 -5.87
C ARG A 232 5.75 -7.21 -7.00
N CYS A 233 4.55 -7.78 -6.86
CA CYS A 233 3.95 -8.59 -7.92
C CYS A 233 3.61 -7.78 -9.20
N CYS A 234 3.30 -6.50 -9.05
CA CYS A 234 3.03 -5.61 -10.19
C CYS A 234 4.27 -5.39 -11.09
N LYS A 235 5.48 -5.60 -10.57
CA LYS A 235 6.72 -5.44 -11.35
C LYS A 235 6.81 -6.47 -12.48
N ASP A 236 6.32 -7.68 -12.26
CA ASP A 236 6.38 -8.77 -13.24
C ASP A 236 5.32 -8.63 -14.35
N LEU A 237 4.34 -7.72 -14.16
CA LEU A 237 3.46 -7.20 -15.22
C LEU A 237 4.10 -6.04 -16.02
N GLY A 238 5.31 -5.60 -15.66
CA GLY A 238 6.01 -4.45 -16.26
C GLY A 238 5.61 -3.08 -15.71
N ILE A 239 4.60 -3.00 -14.83
CA ILE A 239 4.07 -1.74 -14.30
C ILE A 239 5.17 -0.95 -13.57
N ALA A 240 5.39 0.30 -14.00
CA ALA A 240 6.39 1.21 -13.43
C ALA A 240 7.83 0.63 -13.40
N SER A 241 8.14 -0.27 -14.34
CA SER A 241 9.46 -0.92 -14.48
C SER A 241 10.62 0.08 -14.61
N GLU A 242 10.38 1.25 -15.21
CA GLU A 242 11.30 2.39 -15.30
C GLU A 242 11.91 2.83 -13.96
N LEU A 243 11.14 2.75 -12.86
CA LEU A 243 11.60 3.13 -11.52
C LEU A 243 12.67 2.19 -10.96
N TRP A 244 13.00 1.13 -11.69
CA TRP A 244 14.11 0.21 -11.42
C TRP A 244 15.31 0.40 -12.37
N ASP A 245 15.22 1.20 -13.44
CA ASP A 245 16.35 1.51 -14.31
C ASP A 245 17.24 2.62 -13.69
N PRO A 246 18.50 2.35 -13.35
CA PRO A 246 19.41 3.36 -12.84
C PRO A 246 19.61 4.56 -13.77
N ARG A 247 19.39 4.45 -15.10
CA ARG A 247 19.50 5.57 -16.04
C ARG A 247 18.26 6.46 -15.97
N TRP A 248 17.05 5.89 -15.97
CA TRP A 248 15.79 6.61 -15.75
C TRP A 248 15.80 7.33 -14.41
N ILE A 249 16.14 6.65 -13.30
CA ILE A 249 16.19 7.25 -11.95
C ILE A 249 17.11 8.49 -11.90
N ARG A 250 18.25 8.44 -12.61
CA ARG A 250 19.18 9.58 -12.73
C ARG A 250 18.58 10.75 -13.53
N LYS A 251 17.94 10.47 -14.67
CA LYS A 251 17.22 11.49 -15.47
C LYS A 251 16.10 12.13 -14.66
N TYR A 252 15.27 11.30 -14.01
CA TYR A 252 14.14 11.74 -13.19
C TYR A 252 14.60 12.65 -12.06
N ARG A 253 15.58 12.23 -11.24
CA ARG A 253 16.11 13.05 -10.15
C ARG A 253 16.67 14.39 -10.65
N ALA A 254 17.46 14.41 -11.72
CA ALA A 254 17.99 15.65 -12.28
C ALA A 254 16.87 16.61 -12.76
N LYS A 255 15.80 16.09 -13.37
CA LYS A 255 14.69 16.91 -13.91
C LYS A 255 13.71 17.35 -12.81
N TYR A 256 13.31 16.47 -11.91
CA TYR A 256 12.14 16.65 -11.02
C TYR A 256 12.45 16.83 -9.54
N THR A 257 13.65 16.52 -9.05
CA THR A 257 13.94 16.54 -7.61
C THR A 257 15.10 17.49 -7.25
N ARG A 258 15.14 17.94 -5.99
CA ARG A 258 16.21 18.77 -5.45
C ARG A 258 16.75 18.15 -4.16
N GLU A 259 18.04 18.39 -3.90
CA GLU A 259 18.62 18.15 -2.58
C GLU A 259 18.50 19.42 -1.74
N VAL A 260 18.12 19.28 -0.47
CA VAL A 260 17.98 20.41 0.45
C VAL A 260 18.74 20.11 1.73
N PHE A 261 19.51 21.09 2.21
CA PHE A 261 20.06 21.08 3.56
C PHE A 261 18.97 21.49 4.55
N VAL A 262 18.65 20.61 5.50
CA VAL A 262 17.55 20.78 6.44
C VAL A 262 18.02 20.61 7.87
N GLU A 263 17.33 21.28 8.80
CA GLU A 263 17.53 21.18 10.24
C GLU A 263 16.29 20.56 10.90
N HIS A 264 16.49 19.59 11.80
CA HIS A 264 15.41 19.01 12.58
C HIS A 264 14.90 20.02 13.61
N ILE A 265 13.62 20.41 13.54
CA ILE A 265 13.05 21.51 14.32
C ILE A 265 13.28 21.32 15.83
N VAL A 266 13.09 20.11 16.35
CA VAL A 266 13.37 19.75 17.75
C VAL A 266 14.88 19.61 18.00
N ASN A 267 15.51 18.55 17.48
CA ASN A 267 16.87 18.13 17.84
C ASN A 267 18.01 18.96 17.25
N LYS A 268 17.74 20.01 16.45
CA LYS A 268 18.72 20.90 15.77
C LYS A 268 19.76 20.22 14.87
N LYS A 269 19.62 18.92 14.64
CA LYS A 269 20.49 18.13 13.76
C LYS A 269 20.30 18.57 12.31
N LYS A 270 21.40 18.94 11.66
CA LYS A 270 21.45 19.26 10.23
C LYS A 270 21.73 18.01 9.40
N THR A 271 21.01 17.85 8.30
CA THR A 271 21.12 16.74 7.33
C THR A 271 20.82 17.24 5.93
N LYS A 272 21.21 16.47 4.91
CA LYS A 272 20.81 16.70 3.51
C LYS A 272 19.76 15.67 3.13
N ILE A 273 18.64 16.10 2.53
CA ILE A 273 17.55 15.20 2.10
C ILE A 273 17.16 15.47 0.64
N TRP A 274 16.48 14.50 0.03
CA TRP A 274 15.81 14.65 -1.26
C TRP A 274 14.35 15.06 -1.10
N THR A 275 13.85 15.87 -2.03
CA THR A 275 12.43 16.27 -2.16
C THR A 275 12.11 16.54 -3.64
N ARG A 276 10.83 16.49 -4.05
CA ARG A 276 10.44 16.98 -5.38
C ARG A 276 10.69 18.51 -5.48
N LYS A 277 10.88 19.05 -6.68
CA LYS A 277 11.22 20.48 -6.89
C LYS A 277 10.06 21.42 -6.56
N ASP A 278 8.84 20.97 -6.77
CA ASP A 278 7.55 21.59 -6.49
C ASP A 278 7.13 21.50 -5.01
N ASP A 279 7.58 20.49 -4.27
CA ASP A 279 7.21 20.30 -2.86
C ASP A 279 8.00 21.21 -1.87
N PRO A 280 7.35 21.76 -0.84
CA PRO A 280 8.02 22.34 0.33
C PRO A 280 8.55 21.24 1.27
N VAL A 281 9.68 21.48 1.94
CA VAL A 281 10.16 20.56 2.98
C VAL A 281 9.18 20.48 4.15
N GLY A 282 8.73 19.26 4.46
CA GLY A 282 7.77 18.98 5.52
C GLY A 282 8.37 18.78 6.92
N TYR A 283 7.52 18.94 7.94
CA TYR A 283 7.82 18.60 9.34
C TYR A 283 8.34 17.15 9.47
N PRO A 284 9.34 16.84 10.34
CA PRO A 284 9.95 17.69 11.38
C PRO A 284 11.10 18.57 10.91
N TRP A 285 11.26 18.77 9.61
CA TRP A 285 12.40 19.46 9.01
C TRP A 285 12.08 20.91 8.66
N LYS A 286 13.10 21.76 8.66
CA LYS A 286 13.07 23.13 8.13
C LYS A 286 14.26 23.33 7.19
N GLU A 287 14.06 24.00 6.06
CA GLU A 287 15.17 24.33 5.15
C GLU A 287 16.19 25.27 5.83
N THR A 288 17.47 24.96 5.65
CA THR A 288 18.61 25.70 6.20
C THR A 288 19.59 26.03 5.07
N GLY A 289 19.37 27.18 4.44
CA GLY A 289 20.29 27.74 3.45
C GLY A 289 19.81 27.57 2.01
N SER A 290 18.99 28.52 1.56
CA SER A 290 19.27 29.22 0.32
C SER A 290 19.28 30.71 0.64
N LYS A 291 20.37 31.37 0.28
CA LYS A 291 20.60 32.81 0.38
C LYS A 291 21.31 33.22 -0.91
#